data_AF-A0A7S3U5F5-F1
#
_entry.id   AF-A0A7S3U5F5-F1
#
_cell.length_a   1.000
_cell.length_b   1.000
_cell.length_c   1.000
_cell.angle_alpha   90.00
_cell.angle_beta   90.00
_cell.angle_gamma   90.00
#
_symmetry.space_group_name_H-M   'P 1'
#
loop_
_entity.id
_entity.type
_entity.pdbx_description
1 polymer ?
#
loop_
_entity_poly.entity_id
_entity_poly.type
_entity_poly.pdbx_seq_one_letter_code
_entity_poly.pdbx_strand_id
1 'polypeptide(L)'
;DGVSAMTTKILGMVDAQQDASLVRIHRTQDDDLNSFSILHRVPMESKVELVANASRVNALNRAMGSMCGMAIGDSLGHNFEFQPAQDWPPSSSAPHFDLKTMRFHGESNAFYLRRGQWTDDASMGLCMADSLILKRHFDGSDMRVRFWCWWHRGYNNAFRKDSSRSASVGLGGNIAKSLNAISSCRGAPPASFDSPTEDAGNGSLM
;
A
#
# COMPACT_ATOMS: atom_id res chain seq x y z
N ASP A 1 19.15 -2.87 22.75
CA ASP A 1 19.84 -3.89 21.91
C ASP A 1 20.25 -3.24 20.58
N GLY A 2 21.01 -3.94 19.72
CA GLY A 2 21.55 -3.38 18.48
C GLY A 2 20.49 -2.95 17.46
N VAL A 3 19.33 -3.63 17.43
CA VAL A 3 18.20 -3.30 16.55
C VAL A 3 17.60 -1.94 16.92
N SER A 4 17.42 -1.66 18.22
CA SER A 4 16.88 -0.38 18.69
C SER A 4 17.76 0.81 18.31
N ALA A 5 19.09 0.70 18.48
CA ALA A 5 20.02 1.76 18.11
C ALA A 5 20.01 2.06 16.59
N MET A 6 19.99 1.00 15.76
CA MET A 6 19.90 1.13 14.31
C MET A 6 18.57 1.74 13.85
N THR A 7 17.47 1.33 14.49
CA THR A 7 16.13 1.88 14.23
C THR A 7 16.11 3.38 14.49
N THR A 8 16.63 3.84 15.62
CA THR A 8 16.73 5.27 15.95
C THR A 8 17.55 6.03 14.91
N LYS A 9 18.68 5.47 14.47
CA LYS A 9 19.51 6.07 13.41
C LYS A 9 18.74 6.22 12.10
N ILE A 10 18.03 5.18 11.67
CA ILE A 10 17.23 5.19 10.43
C ILE A 10 16.08 6.20 10.51
N LEU A 11 15.40 6.26 11.64
CA LEU A 11 14.32 7.22 11.86
C LEU A 11 14.82 8.67 11.78
N GLY A 12 16.04 8.93 12.26
CA GLY A 12 16.70 10.24 12.11
C GLY A 12 17.05 10.62 10.66
N MET A 13 17.01 9.67 9.72
CA MET A 13 17.26 9.93 8.29
C MET A 13 15.98 10.19 7.50
N VAL A 14 14.80 9.96 8.08
CA VAL A 14 13.52 10.21 7.42
C VAL A 14 13.33 11.72 7.25
N ASP A 15 13.07 12.16 6.02
CA ASP A 15 12.85 13.57 5.70
C ASP A 15 11.38 13.96 5.88
N ALA A 16 11.01 14.24 7.12
CA ALA A 16 9.66 14.69 7.47
C ALA A 16 9.29 16.03 6.81
N GLN A 17 10.27 16.89 6.48
CA GLN A 17 10.01 18.17 5.84
C GLN A 17 9.61 18.00 4.38
N GLN A 18 10.32 17.13 3.64
CA GLN A 18 9.94 16.80 2.27
C GLN A 18 8.64 15.99 2.21
N ASP A 19 8.40 15.07 3.16
CA ASP A 19 7.11 14.38 3.25
C ASP A 19 5.97 15.40 3.43
N ALA A 20 6.09 16.34 4.37
CA ALA A 20 5.06 17.35 4.61
C ALA A 20 4.83 18.30 3.41
N SER A 21 5.84 18.53 2.57
CA SER A 21 5.70 19.38 1.37
C SER A 21 5.05 18.65 0.19
N LEU A 22 5.34 17.35 0.04
CA LEU A 22 4.85 16.51 -1.06
C LEU A 22 3.51 15.85 -0.72
N VAL A 23 3.35 15.25 0.45
CA VAL A 23 2.20 14.44 0.85
C VAL A 23 1.13 15.33 1.47
N ARG A 24 0.41 16.04 0.59
CA ARG A 24 -0.70 16.94 0.95
C ARG A 24 -1.79 16.89 -0.10
N ILE A 25 -3.00 17.28 0.28
CA ILE A 25 -4.14 17.38 -0.64
C ILE A 25 -3.97 18.63 -1.50
N HIS A 26 -3.62 18.44 -2.77
CA HIS A 26 -3.55 19.51 -3.76
C HIS A 26 -3.67 18.93 -5.17
N ARG A 27 -4.30 19.68 -6.10
CA ARG A 27 -4.75 19.18 -7.41
C ARG A 27 -3.85 19.59 -8.59
N THR A 28 -2.55 19.86 -8.37
CA THR A 28 -1.67 20.18 -9.51
C THR A 28 -1.36 18.91 -10.29
N GLN A 29 -1.41 18.97 -11.62
CA GLN A 29 -1.17 17.82 -12.51
C GLN A 29 0.32 17.48 -12.69
N ASP A 30 1.22 18.26 -12.10
CA ASP A 30 2.66 18.21 -12.42
C ASP A 30 3.49 17.27 -11.52
N ASP A 31 2.89 16.64 -10.51
CA ASP A 31 3.62 15.72 -9.62
C ASP A 31 2.92 14.37 -9.40
N ASP A 32 3.60 13.29 -9.78
CA ASP A 32 3.30 11.95 -9.30
C ASP A 32 4.25 11.56 -8.16
N LEU A 33 3.75 10.72 -7.26
CA LEU A 33 4.45 10.22 -6.09
C LEU A 33 4.83 8.74 -6.22
N ASN A 34 4.77 8.16 -7.43
CA ASN A 34 5.09 6.74 -7.65
C ASN A 34 6.56 6.42 -7.31
N SER A 35 7.44 7.40 -7.44
CA SER A 35 8.87 7.26 -7.11
C SER A 35 9.24 7.73 -5.71
N PHE A 36 8.33 8.40 -5.00
CA PHE A 36 8.59 8.94 -3.67
C PHE A 36 8.58 7.83 -2.60
N SER A 37 9.41 8.00 -1.58
CA SER A 37 9.44 7.13 -0.40
C SER A 37 9.97 7.93 0.78
N ILE A 38 9.35 7.76 1.96
CA ILE A 38 9.84 8.39 3.20
C ILE A 38 11.25 7.89 3.59
N LEU A 39 11.67 6.75 3.03
CA LEU A 39 12.98 6.13 3.26
C LEU A 39 13.99 6.45 2.14
N HIS A 40 13.73 7.41 1.26
CA HIS A 40 14.61 7.68 0.10
C HIS A 40 16.03 8.13 0.50
N ARG A 41 16.19 8.81 1.64
CA ARG A 41 17.51 9.20 2.18
C ARG A 41 18.26 8.09 2.91
N VAL A 42 17.57 7.01 3.26
CA VAL A 42 18.18 5.89 4.00
C VAL A 42 19.02 5.07 3.01
N PRO A 43 20.34 4.92 3.23
CA PRO A 43 21.21 4.14 2.36
C PRO A 43 20.74 2.69 2.24
N MET A 44 20.94 2.07 1.06
CA MET A 44 20.49 0.69 0.83
C MET A 44 21.18 -0.29 1.78
N GLU A 45 22.47 -0.11 2.05
CA GLU A 45 23.22 -0.90 3.03
C GLU A 45 22.59 -0.87 4.43
N SER A 46 22.11 0.30 4.88
CA SER A 46 21.43 0.42 6.17
C SER A 46 20.07 -0.28 6.18
N LYS A 47 19.34 -0.28 5.05
CA LYS A 47 18.08 -1.03 4.92
C LYS A 47 18.33 -2.53 4.99
N VAL A 48 19.33 -3.02 4.26
CA VAL A 48 19.73 -4.44 4.25
C VAL A 48 20.15 -4.88 5.64
N GLU A 49 20.97 -4.08 6.32
CA GLU A 49 21.44 -4.37 7.68
C GLU A 49 20.27 -4.42 8.68
N LEU A 50 19.31 -3.49 8.59
CA LEU A 50 18.12 -3.49 9.44
C LEU A 50 17.30 -4.77 9.25
N VAL A 51 17.00 -5.14 8.00
CA VAL A 51 16.22 -6.34 7.68
C VAL A 51 16.95 -7.60 8.15
N ALA A 52 18.27 -7.68 7.95
CA ALA A 52 19.08 -8.82 8.37
C ALA A 52 19.12 -8.99 9.90
N ASN A 53 19.13 -7.90 10.66
CA ASN A 53 19.08 -7.97 12.11
C ASN A 53 17.66 -8.25 12.62
N ALA A 54 16.64 -7.61 12.03
CA ALA A 54 15.24 -7.83 12.37
C ALA A 54 14.80 -9.29 12.13
N SER A 55 15.27 -9.93 11.06
CA SER A 55 14.89 -11.30 10.71
C SER A 55 15.37 -12.35 11.74
N ARG A 56 16.40 -12.02 12.53
CA ARG A 56 16.91 -12.87 13.63
C ARG A 56 16.05 -12.79 14.89
N VAL A 57 15.18 -11.79 15.01
CA VAL A 57 14.24 -11.64 16.11
C VAL A 57 12.88 -12.14 15.66
N ASN A 58 12.41 -13.27 16.22
CA ASN A 58 11.18 -13.94 15.77
C ASN A 58 9.95 -13.00 15.65
N ALA A 59 9.75 -12.10 16.63
CA ALA A 59 8.64 -11.15 16.59
C ALA A 59 8.74 -10.18 15.40
N LEU A 60 9.94 -9.65 15.12
CA LEU A 60 10.17 -8.74 13.99
C LEU A 60 10.16 -9.46 12.65
N ASN A 61 10.64 -10.71 12.61
CA ASN A 61 10.55 -11.57 11.43
C ASN A 61 9.07 -11.77 11.03
N ARG A 62 8.20 -12.11 11.99
CA ARG A 62 6.75 -12.22 11.75
C ARG A 62 6.12 -10.91 11.32
N ALA A 63 6.52 -9.78 11.91
CA ALA A 63 6.03 -8.46 11.52
C ALA A 63 6.39 -8.13 10.06
N MET A 64 7.64 -8.38 9.65
CA MET A 64 8.05 -8.24 8.25
C MET A 64 7.29 -9.20 7.33
N GLY A 65 7.11 -10.46 7.77
CA GLY A 65 6.32 -11.46 7.06
C GLY A 65 4.87 -11.02 6.83
N SER A 66 4.26 -10.35 7.81
CA SER A 66 2.91 -9.78 7.68
C SER A 66 2.85 -8.71 6.59
N MET A 67 3.80 -7.75 6.60
CA MET A 67 3.83 -6.67 5.60
C MET A 67 4.14 -7.18 4.19
N CYS A 68 5.11 -8.08 4.04
CA CYS A 68 5.41 -8.71 2.75
C CYS A 68 4.26 -9.61 2.28
N GLY A 69 3.65 -10.36 3.20
CA GLY A 69 2.55 -11.26 2.94
C GLY A 69 1.30 -10.55 2.43
N MET A 70 1.00 -9.36 2.95
CA MET A 70 -0.06 -8.48 2.44
C MET A 70 0.14 -8.16 0.95
N ALA A 71 1.31 -7.63 0.57
CA ALA A 71 1.61 -7.30 -0.83
C ALA A 71 1.66 -8.53 -1.75
N ILE A 72 2.18 -9.66 -1.25
CA ILE A 72 2.18 -10.93 -2.00
C ILE A 72 0.74 -11.43 -2.21
N GLY A 73 -0.07 -11.44 -1.16
CA GLY A 73 -1.46 -11.87 -1.20
C GLY A 73 -2.28 -11.04 -2.18
N ASP A 74 -2.19 -9.72 -2.10
CA ASP A 74 -2.83 -8.77 -3.00
C ASP A 74 -2.40 -9.02 -4.47
N SER A 75 -1.08 -9.02 -4.75
CA SER A 75 -0.54 -9.21 -6.10
C SER A 75 -0.87 -10.57 -6.74
N LEU A 76 -1.16 -11.60 -5.95
CA LEU A 76 -1.62 -12.89 -6.46
C LEU A 76 -3.15 -12.94 -6.58
N GLY A 77 -3.86 -12.41 -5.58
CA GLY A 77 -5.31 -12.49 -5.44
C GLY A 77 -6.08 -11.70 -6.49
N HIS A 78 -5.62 -10.50 -6.86
CA HIS A 78 -6.34 -9.63 -7.81
C HIS A 78 -6.55 -10.29 -9.19
N ASN A 79 -5.75 -11.31 -9.54
CA ASN A 79 -5.89 -12.04 -10.81
C ASN A 79 -7.22 -12.80 -10.90
N PHE A 80 -7.83 -13.12 -9.75
CA PHE A 80 -9.10 -13.83 -9.64
C PHE A 80 -10.22 -13.00 -8.99
N GLU A 81 -10.05 -11.68 -8.91
CA GLU A 81 -11.10 -10.82 -8.37
C GLU A 81 -12.41 -10.99 -9.16
N PHE A 82 -13.54 -10.97 -8.43
CA PHE A 82 -14.89 -11.19 -8.95
C PHE A 82 -15.16 -12.58 -9.57
N GLN A 83 -14.24 -13.53 -9.40
CA GLN A 83 -14.47 -14.91 -9.81
C GLN A 83 -15.21 -15.71 -8.72
N PRO A 84 -16.07 -16.67 -9.09
CA PRO A 84 -16.67 -17.59 -8.13
C PRO A 84 -15.61 -18.40 -7.39
N ALA A 85 -15.79 -18.58 -6.08
CA ALA A 85 -14.98 -19.51 -5.30
C ALA A 85 -15.16 -20.95 -5.79
N GLN A 86 -14.07 -21.73 -5.82
CA GLN A 86 -14.06 -23.11 -6.27
C GLN A 86 -13.29 -23.97 -5.28
N ASP A 87 -13.82 -25.15 -4.95
CA ASP A 87 -13.16 -26.09 -4.03
C ASP A 87 -12.01 -26.85 -4.71
N TRP A 88 -12.10 -27.04 -6.03
CA TRP A 88 -11.16 -27.85 -6.81
C TRP A 88 -10.76 -27.14 -8.11
N PRO A 89 -9.50 -27.29 -8.56
CA PRO A 89 -9.10 -26.84 -9.88
C PRO A 89 -10.00 -27.49 -10.95
N PRO A 90 -10.60 -26.70 -11.85
CA PRO A 90 -11.58 -27.19 -12.82
C PRO A 90 -10.90 -28.07 -13.89
N SER A 91 -11.62 -29.08 -14.40
CA SER A 91 -11.09 -30.05 -15.38
C SER A 91 -10.79 -29.45 -16.75
N SER A 92 -11.34 -28.28 -17.09
CA SER A 92 -10.80 -27.35 -18.11
C SER A 92 -11.61 -26.04 -18.14
N SER A 93 -11.00 -24.97 -18.66
CA SER A 93 -11.55 -23.63 -18.95
C SER A 93 -11.81 -22.63 -17.81
N ALA A 94 -12.00 -23.05 -16.57
CA ALA A 94 -12.23 -22.09 -15.48
C ALA A 94 -10.93 -21.52 -14.86
N PRO A 95 -10.96 -20.28 -14.32
CA PRO A 95 -9.78 -19.61 -13.79
C PRO A 95 -9.13 -20.39 -12.65
N HIS A 96 -7.83 -20.63 -12.72
CA HIS A 96 -7.08 -21.26 -11.63
C HIS A 96 -5.58 -20.93 -11.67
N PHE A 97 -4.90 -21.18 -10.55
CA PHE A 97 -3.45 -21.13 -10.45
C PHE A 97 -2.90 -22.56 -10.32
N ASP A 98 -2.08 -22.98 -11.27
CA ASP A 98 -1.41 -24.28 -11.24
C ASP A 98 -0.14 -24.18 -10.38
N LEU A 99 -0.20 -24.77 -9.19
CA LEU A 99 0.92 -24.81 -8.23
C LEU A 99 2.12 -25.64 -8.73
N LYS A 100 1.93 -26.57 -9.67
CA LYS A 100 3.04 -27.38 -10.21
C LYS A 100 3.85 -26.60 -11.23
N THR A 101 3.18 -25.82 -12.07
CA THR A 101 3.84 -25.02 -13.12
C THR A 101 4.05 -23.57 -12.72
N MET A 102 3.46 -23.12 -11.61
CA MET A 102 3.42 -21.74 -11.13
C MET A 102 2.84 -20.78 -12.18
N ARG A 103 1.74 -21.20 -12.83
CA ARG A 103 1.09 -20.45 -13.92
C ARG A 103 -0.38 -20.19 -13.63
N PHE A 104 -0.84 -19.04 -14.06
CA PHE A 104 -2.26 -18.70 -14.09
C PHE A 104 -2.90 -19.20 -15.38
N HIS A 105 -4.12 -19.67 -15.28
CA HIS A 105 -4.98 -20.07 -16.39
C HIS A 105 -6.30 -19.33 -16.28
N GLY A 106 -6.75 -18.68 -17.36
CA GLY A 106 -8.07 -18.03 -17.41
C GLY A 106 -8.24 -16.88 -16.42
N GLU A 107 -7.18 -16.19 -16.01
CA GLU A 107 -7.27 -15.07 -15.08
C GLU A 107 -8.14 -13.92 -15.61
N SER A 108 -8.81 -13.22 -14.69
CA SER A 108 -9.57 -12.01 -15.02
C SER A 108 -8.64 -10.82 -15.20
N ASN A 109 -7.74 -10.62 -14.23
CA ASN A 109 -6.84 -9.46 -14.17
C ASN A 109 -7.53 -8.15 -14.59
N ALA A 110 -8.63 -7.81 -13.89
CA ALA A 110 -9.51 -6.69 -14.25
C ALA A 110 -8.78 -5.34 -14.36
N PHE A 111 -7.64 -5.20 -13.69
CA PHE A 111 -6.81 -3.99 -13.67
C PHE A 111 -5.63 -4.01 -14.65
N TYR A 112 -5.45 -5.08 -15.44
CA TYR A 112 -4.35 -5.27 -16.40
C TYR A 112 -2.95 -5.11 -15.79
N LEU A 113 -2.77 -5.58 -14.57
CA LEU A 113 -1.51 -5.47 -13.84
C LEU A 113 -0.47 -6.46 -14.34
N ARG A 114 0.80 -6.07 -14.27
CA ARG A 114 1.94 -6.97 -14.46
C ARG A 114 2.13 -7.81 -13.20
N ARG A 115 2.78 -8.98 -13.35
CA ARG A 115 3.08 -9.86 -12.22
C ARG A 115 3.86 -9.13 -11.13
N GLY A 116 3.41 -9.29 -9.89
CA GLY A 116 3.99 -8.65 -8.71
C GLY A 116 3.54 -7.20 -8.49
N GLN A 117 2.71 -6.63 -9.36
CA GLN A 117 2.02 -5.37 -9.06
C GLN A 117 0.80 -5.65 -8.17
N TRP A 118 0.61 -4.83 -7.15
CA TRP A 118 -0.45 -4.92 -6.14
C TRP A 118 -1.51 -3.82 -6.35
N THR A 119 -2.61 -3.89 -5.59
CA THR A 119 -3.79 -3.03 -5.69
C THR A 119 -3.91 -2.11 -4.46
N ASP A 120 -5.15 -1.81 -4.04
CA ASP A 120 -5.45 -0.90 -2.95
C ASP A 120 -5.09 -1.46 -1.59
N ASP A 121 -5.23 -2.78 -1.35
CA ASP A 121 -4.88 -3.44 -0.10
C ASP A 121 -3.45 -3.09 0.33
N ALA A 122 -2.47 -3.41 -0.52
CA ALA A 122 -1.08 -3.13 -0.19
C ALA A 122 -0.75 -1.64 -0.23
N SER A 123 -1.36 -0.86 -1.15
CA SER A 123 -1.10 0.58 -1.25
C SER A 123 -1.58 1.34 -0.01
N MET A 124 -2.77 1.03 0.49
CA MET A 124 -3.33 1.60 1.72
C MET A 124 -2.58 1.09 2.96
N GLY A 125 -2.24 -0.19 3.03
CA GLY A 125 -1.40 -0.72 4.11
C GLY A 125 -0.03 -0.03 4.20
N LEU A 126 0.62 0.24 3.07
CA LEU A 126 1.87 1.01 3.02
C LEU A 126 1.66 2.48 3.43
N CYS A 127 0.57 3.11 3.02
CA CYS A 127 0.21 4.46 3.48
C CYS A 127 0.05 4.52 5.01
N MET A 128 -0.60 3.52 5.61
CA MET A 128 -0.73 3.43 7.07
C MET A 128 0.63 3.22 7.75
N ALA A 129 1.49 2.36 7.19
CA ALA A 129 2.83 2.14 7.71
C ALA A 129 3.66 3.43 7.73
N ASP A 130 3.64 4.19 6.63
CA ASP A 130 4.36 5.47 6.54
C ASP A 130 3.83 6.50 7.55
N SER A 131 2.51 6.58 7.72
CA SER A 131 1.89 7.43 8.73
C SER A 131 2.38 7.09 10.14
N LEU A 132 2.34 5.81 10.51
CA LEU A 132 2.80 5.34 11.83
C LEU A 132 4.29 5.59 12.06
N ILE A 133 5.12 5.40 11.03
CA ILE A 133 6.57 5.64 11.10
C ILE A 133 6.86 7.13 11.37
N LEU A 134 6.19 8.02 10.64
CA LEU A 134 6.42 9.47 10.73
C LEU A 134 5.78 10.10 11.96
N LYS A 135 4.54 9.73 12.27
CA LYS A 135 3.77 10.32 13.37
C LYS A 135 4.10 9.72 14.72
N ARG A 136 4.59 8.48 14.76
CA ARG A 136 4.89 7.75 16.01
C ARG A 136 3.65 7.47 16.88
N HIS A 137 2.46 7.65 16.31
CA HIS A 137 1.17 7.32 16.88
C HIS A 137 0.15 7.17 15.74
N PHE A 138 -1.06 6.72 16.05
CA PHE A 138 -2.16 6.72 15.09
C PHE A 138 -2.61 8.16 14.80
N ASP A 139 -2.66 8.54 13.53
CA ASP A 139 -3.12 9.85 13.06
C ASP A 139 -4.04 9.64 11.84
N GLY A 140 -5.35 9.56 12.10
CA GLY A 140 -6.34 9.33 11.05
C GLY A 140 -6.38 10.44 10.00
N SER A 141 -6.05 11.68 10.38
CA SER A 141 -6.00 12.81 9.45
C SER A 141 -4.86 12.63 8.45
N ASP A 142 -3.67 12.26 8.93
CA ASP A 142 -2.51 11.96 8.08
C ASP A 142 -2.73 10.74 7.19
N MET A 143 -3.30 9.66 7.73
CA MET A 143 -3.64 8.47 6.93
C MET A 143 -4.59 8.81 5.78
N ARG A 144 -5.63 9.61 6.04
CA ARG A 144 -6.56 10.05 5.00
C ARG A 144 -5.89 10.92 3.93
N VAL A 145 -4.95 11.79 4.30
CA VAL A 145 -4.14 12.55 3.34
C VAL A 145 -3.29 11.59 2.47
N ARG A 146 -2.68 10.56 3.07
CA ARG A 146 -1.89 9.57 2.34
C ARG A 146 -2.74 8.74 1.39
N PHE A 147 -3.93 8.29 1.81
CA PHE A 147 -4.87 7.59 0.93
C PHE A 147 -5.33 8.48 -0.23
N TRP A 148 -5.54 9.77 0.02
CA TRP A 148 -5.83 10.74 -1.04
C TRP A 148 -4.66 10.86 -2.03
N CYS A 149 -3.43 10.98 -1.52
CA CYS A 149 -2.23 11.05 -2.35
C CYS A 149 -1.96 9.74 -3.10
N TRP A 150 -2.29 8.59 -2.52
CA TRP A 150 -2.26 7.32 -3.21
C TRP A 150 -3.20 7.36 -4.39
N TRP A 151 -4.50 7.58 -4.17
CA TRP A 151 -5.47 7.51 -5.25
C TRP A 151 -5.25 8.56 -6.35
N HIS A 152 -4.94 9.80 -5.97
CA HIS A 152 -4.89 10.91 -6.92
C HIS A 152 -3.50 11.20 -7.48
N ARG A 153 -2.43 10.77 -6.80
CA ARG A 153 -1.04 11.11 -7.15
C ARG A 153 -0.10 9.90 -7.16
N GLY A 154 -0.62 8.69 -6.98
CA GLY A 154 0.14 7.45 -7.11
C GLY A 154 1.13 7.16 -6.00
N TYR A 155 0.97 7.78 -4.83
CA TYR A 155 1.77 7.47 -3.65
C TYR A 155 1.60 5.99 -3.26
N ASN A 156 2.71 5.28 -2.96
CA ASN A 156 2.73 3.86 -2.59
C ASN A 156 2.09 2.86 -3.58
N ASN A 157 1.92 3.26 -4.84
CA ASN A 157 1.50 2.36 -5.91
C ASN A 157 2.60 1.36 -6.31
N ALA A 158 2.18 0.31 -7.01
CA ALA A 158 3.06 -0.71 -7.57
C ALA A 158 3.79 -0.30 -8.87
N PHE A 159 3.65 0.95 -9.32
CA PHE A 159 4.10 1.37 -10.66
C PHE A 159 5.45 2.08 -10.69
N ARG A 160 6.19 2.15 -9.58
CA ARG A 160 7.52 2.78 -9.53
C ARG A 160 8.50 2.32 -10.62
N LYS A 161 8.38 1.06 -11.06
CA LYS A 161 9.22 0.45 -12.10
C LYS A 161 8.51 0.29 -13.45
N ASP A 162 7.33 0.88 -13.60
CA ASP A 162 6.51 0.81 -14.80
C ASP A 162 6.28 2.21 -15.37
N SER A 163 6.99 2.55 -16.45
CA SER A 163 6.87 3.86 -17.09
C SER A 163 5.59 4.05 -17.90
N SER A 164 4.79 3.00 -18.11
CA SER A 164 3.56 3.07 -18.90
C SER A 164 2.32 3.38 -18.06
N ARG A 165 2.44 3.39 -16.73
CA ARG A 165 1.30 3.51 -15.81
C ARG A 165 1.68 4.33 -14.58
N SER A 166 0.74 5.12 -14.10
CA SER A 166 0.91 5.92 -12.88
C SER A 166 -0.36 6.03 -12.04
N ALA A 167 -1.52 5.70 -12.60
CA ALA A 167 -2.82 5.78 -11.93
C ALA A 167 -3.09 4.57 -11.04
N SER A 168 -3.60 4.86 -9.84
CA SER A 168 -4.00 3.88 -8.83
C SER A 168 -5.20 3.04 -9.27
N VAL A 169 -5.34 1.85 -8.69
CA VAL A 169 -6.39 0.86 -9.00
C VAL A 169 -6.99 0.30 -7.71
N GLY A 170 -8.13 -0.39 -7.80
CA GLY A 170 -8.72 -1.12 -6.67
C GLY A 170 -9.67 -0.31 -5.77
N LEU A 171 -9.76 1.02 -5.91
CA LEU A 171 -10.50 1.85 -4.96
C LEU A 171 -11.96 1.41 -4.69
N GLY A 172 -12.20 0.93 -3.48
CA GLY A 172 -13.52 0.65 -2.95
C GLY A 172 -14.41 1.89 -2.75
N GLY A 173 -15.72 1.71 -2.88
CA GLY A 173 -16.69 2.81 -2.86
C GLY A 173 -16.73 3.63 -1.56
N ASN A 174 -16.51 3.01 -0.40
CA ASN A 174 -16.51 3.72 0.88
C ASN A 174 -15.27 4.61 1.04
N ILE A 175 -14.10 4.10 0.64
CA ILE A 175 -12.88 4.89 0.59
C ILE A 175 -13.05 6.05 -0.40
N ALA A 176 -13.64 5.80 -1.58
CA ALA A 176 -13.93 6.85 -2.56
C ALA A 176 -14.77 8.00 -1.97
N LYS A 177 -15.84 7.69 -1.23
CA LYS A 177 -16.66 8.71 -0.52
C LYS A 177 -15.82 9.50 0.48
N SER A 178 -15.00 8.82 1.28
CA SER A 178 -14.11 9.46 2.27
C SER A 178 -13.08 10.40 1.62
N LEU A 179 -12.48 10.00 0.50
CA LEU A 179 -11.50 10.82 -0.24
C LEU A 179 -12.17 12.04 -0.91
N ASN A 180 -13.38 11.85 -1.45
CA ASN A 180 -14.16 12.95 -2.02
C ASN A 180 -14.49 14.02 -0.96
N ALA A 181 -14.84 13.60 0.26
CA ALA A 181 -15.17 14.52 1.36
C ALA A 181 -14.02 15.46 1.76
N ILE A 182 -12.75 15.08 1.52
CA ILE A 182 -11.57 15.87 1.88
C ILE A 182 -10.92 16.56 0.68
N SER A 183 -11.42 16.33 -0.53
CA SER A 183 -10.81 16.84 -1.77
C SER A 183 -10.73 18.37 -1.89
N SER A 184 -11.58 19.08 -1.15
CA SER A 184 -11.58 20.55 -1.08
C SER A 184 -10.98 21.09 0.21
N CYS A 185 -10.53 20.21 1.12
CA CYS A 185 -9.98 20.61 2.40
C CYS A 185 -8.73 21.48 2.21
N ARG A 186 -8.58 22.49 3.07
CA ARG A 186 -7.39 23.35 3.15
C ARG A 186 -6.84 23.16 4.56
N GLY A 187 -5.80 22.34 4.70
CA GLY A 187 -5.24 21.95 5.99
C GLY A 187 -5.48 20.49 6.34
N ALA A 188 -5.44 20.16 7.63
CA ALA A 188 -5.64 18.80 8.11
C ALA A 188 -7.13 18.41 7.99
N PRO A 189 -7.46 17.29 7.30
CA PRO A 189 -8.84 16.80 7.26
C PRO A 189 -9.27 16.22 8.62
N PRO A 190 -10.57 16.01 8.86
CA PRO A 190 -11.04 15.23 10.02
C PRO A 190 -10.38 13.84 10.07
N ALA A 191 -10.14 13.31 11.27
CA ALA A 191 -9.45 12.03 11.43
C ALA A 191 -10.27 10.82 10.94
N SER A 192 -11.59 10.95 10.92
CA SER A 192 -12.53 9.93 10.45
C SER A 192 -13.45 10.46 9.36
N PHE A 193 -14.15 9.54 8.69
CA PHE A 193 -15.26 9.84 7.80
C PHE A 193 -16.46 9.04 8.27
N ASP A 194 -17.53 9.72 8.64
CA ASP A 194 -18.77 9.07 9.07
C ASP A 194 -19.64 8.80 7.84
N SER A 195 -19.76 7.53 7.47
CA SER A 195 -20.58 7.12 6.33
C SER A 195 -22.07 7.20 6.69
N PRO A 196 -22.92 7.83 5.85
CA PRO A 196 -24.37 7.82 6.05
C PRO A 196 -25.04 6.52 5.58
N THR A 197 -24.26 5.56 5.04
CA THR A 197 -24.73 4.30 4.47
C THR A 197 -23.89 3.14 4.98
N GLU A 198 -24.39 1.91 4.83
CA GLU A 198 -23.66 0.66 5.07
C GLU A 198 -22.20 0.75 4.58
N ASP A 199 -21.27 0.51 5.50
CA ASP A 199 -19.84 0.65 5.27
C ASP A 199 -19.00 -0.55 5.75
N ALA A 200 -19.66 -1.68 6.04
CA ALA A 200 -19.07 -2.95 6.50
C ALA A 200 -18.29 -3.74 5.42
N GLY A 201 -17.51 -3.03 4.58
CA GLY A 201 -16.59 -3.64 3.62
C GLY A 201 -15.27 -4.09 4.26
N ASN A 202 -14.41 -4.73 3.46
CA ASN A 202 -13.10 -5.23 3.90
C ASN A 202 -12.00 -4.15 3.95
N GLY A 203 -12.26 -2.92 3.48
CA GLY A 203 -11.24 -1.89 3.27
C GLY A 203 -10.45 -1.44 4.51
N SER A 204 -10.86 -1.82 5.71
CA SER A 204 -10.12 -1.59 6.96
C SER A 204 -9.41 -2.84 7.52
N LEU A 205 -9.65 -4.01 6.94
CA LEU A 205 -9.10 -5.30 7.37
C LEU A 205 -8.00 -5.83 6.45
N MET A 206 -8.06 -5.45 5.17
CA MET A 206 -7.15 -5.88 4.12
C MET A 206 -5.67 -5.60 4.41
#